data_AF-A0A2G4G2H4-F1
#
_entry.id   AF-A0A2G4G2H4-F1
#
_cell.length_a   1.000
_cell.length_b   1.000
_cell.length_c   1.000
_cell.angle_alpha   90.00
_cell.angle_beta   90.00
_cell.angle_gamma   90.00
#
_symmetry.space_group_name_H-M   'P 1'
#
loop_
_entity.id
_entity.type
_entity.pdbx_description
1 polymer ?
#
loop_
_entity_poly.entity_id
_entity_poly.type
_entity_poly.pdbx_seq_one_letter_code
_entity_poly.pdbx_strand_id
1 'polypeptide(L)' 'MPADVVIGGTTLRLARRSDVAVALRVAAHFQRRIAEDDWRPYQSRKDAVRAWTRLGGIRLQVMEALSLLNES' A
#
# COMPACT_ATOMS: atom_id res chain seq x y z
N MET A 1 14.53 -16.60 -2.75
CA MET A 1 13.28 -17.16 -3.31
C MET A 1 12.24 -16.05 -3.34
N PRO A 2 11.61 -15.79 -4.51
CA PRO A 2 10.45 -14.93 -4.61
C PRO A 2 9.28 -15.51 -3.82
N ALA A 3 8.31 -14.66 -3.48
CA ALA A 3 7.12 -15.07 -2.73
C ALA A 3 5.91 -14.25 -3.18
N ASP A 4 4.74 -14.88 -3.18
CA ASP A 4 3.49 -14.24 -3.55
C ASP A 4 2.67 -13.91 -2.30
N VAL A 5 1.97 -12.77 -2.32
CA VAL A 5 1.03 -12.37 -1.28
C VAL A 5 -0.22 -11.76 -1.90
N VAL A 6 -1.39 -12.06 -1.33
CA VAL A 6 -2.67 -11.50 -1.79
C VAL A 6 -3.05 -10.31 -0.91
N ILE A 7 -3.23 -9.14 -1.51
CA ILE A 7 -3.64 -7.89 -0.84
C ILE A 7 -4.74 -7.24 -1.69
N GLY A 8 -5.87 -6.87 -1.08
CA GLY A 8 -6.96 -6.21 -1.80
C GLY A 8 -7.53 -7.03 -2.97
N GLY A 9 -7.46 -8.37 -2.90
CA GLY A 9 -7.84 -9.26 -4.01
C GLY A 9 -6.81 -9.35 -5.15
N THR A 10 -5.72 -8.58 -5.08
CA THR A 10 -4.63 -8.59 -6.06
C THR A 10 -3.47 -9.45 -5.56
N THR A 11 -2.87 -10.26 -6.43
CA THR A 11 -1.65 -11.03 -6.09
C THR A 11 -0.41 -10.20 -6.40
N LEU A 12 0.40 -9.90 -5.37
CA LEU A 12 1.70 -9.26 -5.52
C LEU A 12 2.80 -10.31 -5.56
N ARG A 13 3.66 -10.24 -6.57
CA ARG A 13 4.88 -11.05 -6.68
C ARG A 13 6.05 -10.29 -6.07
N LEU A 14 6.54 -10.75 -4.93
CA LEU A 14 7.64 -10.12 -4.20
C LEU A 14 8.96 -10.81 -4.53
N ALA A 15 10.02 -10.00 -4.67
CA ALA A 15 11.35 -10.48 -5.02
C ALA A 15 11.98 -11.36 -3.93
N ARG A 16 11.65 -11.11 -2.66
CA ARG A 16 12.18 -11.83 -1.50
C ARG A 16 11.08 -12.23 -0.55
N ARG A 17 11.19 -13.42 0.04
CA ARG A 17 10.29 -13.89 1.10
C ARG A 17 10.24 -12.97 2.33
N SER A 18 11.33 -12.26 2.64
CA SER A 18 11.37 -11.25 3.72
C SER A 18 10.41 -10.09 3.48
N ASP A 19 10.11 -9.79 2.22
CA ASP A 19 9.30 -8.63 1.83
C ASP A 19 7.81 -8.88 2.11
N VAL A 20 7.38 -10.15 2.28
CA VAL A 20 5.98 -10.51 2.59
C VAL A 20 5.53 -9.81 3.87
N ALA A 21 6.33 -9.89 4.94
CA ALA A 21 6.01 -9.26 6.21
C ALA A 21 6.02 -7.72 6.12
N VAL A 22 6.78 -7.15 5.18
CA VAL A 22 6.78 -5.71 4.91
C VAL A 22 5.50 -5.32 4.17
N ALA A 23 5.15 -6.04 3.10
CA ALA A 23 3.95 -5.80 2.30
C ALA A 23 2.68 -5.89 3.14
N LEU A 24 2.55 -6.92 3.99
CA LEU A 24 1.40 -7.08 4.90
C LEU A 24 1.29 -5.93 5.92
N ARG A 25 2.41 -5.50 6.50
CA ARG A 25 2.41 -4.36 7.45
C ARG A 25 2.02 -3.05 6.78
N VAL A 26 2.53 -2.81 5.58
CA VAL A 26 2.17 -1.62 4.79
C VAL A 26 0.68 -1.67 4.42
N ALA A 27 0.17 -2.83 4.00
CA ALA A 27 -1.25 -2.99 3.67
C ALA A 27 -2.14 -2.72 4.87
N ALA A 28 -1.83 -3.33 6.02
CA ALA A 28 -2.57 -3.09 7.26
C ALA A 28 -2.53 -1.61 7.68
N HIS A 29 -1.38 -0.95 7.51
CA HIS A 29 -1.27 0.48 7.78
C HIS A 29 -2.19 1.31 6.88
N PHE A 30 -2.17 1.11 5.56
CA PHE A 30 -3.03 1.85 4.63
C PHE A 30 -4.51 1.54 4.85
N GLN A 31 -4.88 0.27 4.99
CA GLN A 31 -6.26 -0.13 5.25
C GLN A 31 -6.82 0.50 6.52
N ARG A 32 -6.03 0.54 7.60
CA ARG A 32 -6.42 1.22 8.84
C ARG A 32 -6.69 2.71 8.61
N ARG A 33 -5.79 3.39 7.90
CA ARG A 33 -5.95 4.83 7.59
C ARG A 33 -7.18 5.12 6.73
N ILE A 34 -7.47 4.24 5.76
CA ILE A 34 -8.68 4.32 4.93
C ILE A 34 -9.93 4.10 5.78
N ALA A 35 -9.93 3.07 6.64
CA ALA A 35 -11.07 2.73 7.49
C ALA A 35 -11.36 3.79 8.56
N GLU A 36 -10.31 4.40 9.14
CA GLU A 36 -10.42 5.45 10.15
C GLU A 36 -10.61 6.85 9.53
N ASP A 37 -10.56 6.99 8.21
CA ASP A 37 -10.47 8.28 7.50
C ASP A 37 -9.35 9.20 8.05
N ASP A 38 -8.27 8.60 8.57
CA ASP A 38 -7.15 9.33 9.18
C ASP A 38 -6.05 9.60 8.16
N TRP A 39 -5.97 10.85 7.69
CA TRP A 39 -4.97 11.30 6.70
C TRP A 39 -3.83 12.14 7.28
N ARG A 40 -3.73 12.31 8.61
CA ARG A 40 -2.67 13.15 9.22
C ARG A 40 -1.23 12.66 8.95
N PRO A 41 -0.25 13.54 8.73
CA PRO A 41 -0.33 15.01 8.80
C PRO A 41 -0.80 15.66 7.49
N TYR A 42 -1.28 14.88 6.51
CA TYR A 42 -1.76 15.41 5.24
C TYR A 42 -3.14 16.04 5.38
N GLN A 43 -3.43 17.04 4.55
CA GLN A 43 -4.70 17.78 4.58
C GLN A 43 -5.85 16.97 3.99
N SER A 44 -5.55 15.99 3.12
CA SER A 44 -6.54 15.17 2.45
C SER A 44 -6.01 13.77 2.13
N ARG A 45 -6.93 12.85 1.83
CA ARG A 45 -6.61 11.53 1.26
C ARG A 45 -5.74 11.64 0.01
N LYS A 46 -6.07 12.58 -0.88
CA LYS A 46 -5.33 12.80 -2.13
C LYS A 46 -3.88 13.20 -1.88
N ASP A 47 -3.64 14.07 -0.90
CA ASP A 47 -2.29 14.49 -0.51
C ASP A 47 -1.50 13.34 0.13
N ALA A 48 -2.16 12.54 0.96
CA ALA A 48 -1.56 11.35 1.57
C ALA A 48 -1.14 10.34 0.50
N VAL A 49 -2.05 9.98 -0.40
CA VAL A 49 -1.79 9.07 -1.52
C VAL A 49 -0.64 9.61 -2.38
N ARG A 50 -0.69 10.88 -2.80
CA ARG A 50 0.38 11.49 -3.61
C ARG A 50 1.75 11.43 -2.91
N ALA A 51 1.80 11.66 -1.60
CA ALA A 51 3.03 11.57 -0.83
C ALA A 51 3.55 10.12 -0.74
N TRP A 52 2.67 9.15 -0.55
CA TRP A 52 3.04 7.74 -0.48
C TRP A 52 3.53 7.18 -1.82
N THR A 53 2.95 7.60 -2.95
CA THR A 53 3.39 7.19 -4.29
C THR A 53 4.87 7.52 -4.54
N ARG A 54 5.35 8.66 -4.01
CA ARG A 54 6.77 9.10 -4.15
C ARG A 54 7.77 8.16 -3.47
N LEU A 55 7.33 7.31 -2.55
CA LEU A 55 8.20 6.37 -1.84
C LEU A 55 8.56 5.14 -2.69
N GLY A 56 7.76 4.82 -3.72
CA GLY A 56 8.01 3.68 -4.61
C GLY A 56 8.02 2.31 -3.92
N GLY A 57 8.60 1.32 -4.61
CA GLY A 57 8.86 -0.02 -4.08
C GLY A 57 7.63 -0.75 -3.57
N ILE A 58 7.78 -1.50 -2.47
CA ILE A 58 6.70 -2.30 -1.86
C ILE A 58 5.49 -1.42 -1.51
N ARG A 59 5.69 -0.16 -1.09
CA ARG A 59 4.57 0.74 -0.79
C ARG A 59 3.73 1.02 -2.03
N LEU A 60 4.37 1.34 -3.16
CA LEU A 60 3.66 1.59 -4.42
C LEU A 60 2.89 0.35 -4.87
N GLN A 61 3.52 -0.82 -4.83
CA GLN A 61 2.84 -2.09 -5.21
C GLN A 61 1.63 -2.38 -4.32
N VAL A 62 1.74 -2.12 -3.02
CA VAL A 62 0.61 -2.26 -2.09
C VAL A 62 -0.49 -1.23 -2.37
N MET A 63 -0.14 0.00 -2.74
CA MET A 63 -1.13 1.02 -3.12
C MET A 63 -1.90 0.63 -4.39
N GLU A 64 -1.21 0.10 -5.40
CA GLU A 64 -1.83 -0.45 -6.61
C GLU A 64 -2.81 -1.58 -6.26
N ALA A 65 -2.37 -2.53 -5.43
CA ALA A 65 -3.19 -3.66 -4.99
C ALA A 65 -4.43 -3.25 -4.18
N LEU A 66 -4.36 -2.12 -3.45
CA LEU A 66 -5.49 -1.53 -2.74
C LEU A 66 -6.30 -0.54 -3.60
N SER A 67 -6.01 -0.43 -4.90
CA SER A 67 -6.67 0.51 -5.83
C SER A 67 -6.58 1.98 -5.42
N LEU A 68 -5.58 2.36 -4.62
CA LEU A 68 -5.40 3.74 -4.14
C LEU A 68 -4.92 4.71 -5.21
N LEU A 69 -4.39 4.21 -6.33
CA LEU A 69 -3.88 5.03 -7.42
C LEU A 69 -4.92 5.31 -8.52
N ASN A 70 -6.06 4.64 -8.50
CA ASN A 70 -7.08 4.72 -9.55
C ASN A 70 -8.22 5.70 -9.23
N GLU A 71 -8.20 6.35 -8.07
CA GLU A 71 -9.15 7.42 -7.72
C GLU A 71 -8.71 8.77 -8.30
N SER A 72 -8.74 8.89 -9.63
CA SER A 72 -8.54 10.16 -10.35
C SER A 72 -9.81 11.01 -10.36
#